data_AF-A0A0C5EF09-F1
#
_entry.id   AF-A0A0C5EF09-F1
#
_cell.length_a   1.000
_cell.length_b   1.000
_cell.length_c   1.000
_cell.angle_alpha   90.00
_cell.angle_beta   90.00
_cell.angle_gamma   90.00
#
_symmetry.space_group_name_H-M   'P 1'
#
loop_
_entity.id
_entity.type
_entity.pdbx_description
1 polymer ?
#
loop_
_entity_poly.entity_id
_entity_poly.type
_entity_poly.pdbx_seq_one_letter_code
_entity_poly.pdbx_strand_id
1 'polypeptide(L)'
;MSLALGLFFLVLYLWVFNLVDYGLDGASVESLTGKVLYVDRGGVLVEDADSGEYTRLKAIRGISYLNADADRLLGHTVTFTHLRDALLTCTLDDQPLCNAQCASAMECLDSRRERESPSGMLGMAFGSSLVCFGLHWARRRRAVPRAGIF
;
A
#
# COMPACT_ATOMS: atom_id res chain seq x y z
N MET A 1 5.80 14.04 31.17
CA MET A 1 4.57 14.04 30.37
C MET A 1 4.81 13.82 28.87
N SER A 2 5.85 14.42 28.26
CA SER A 2 6.16 14.25 26.82
C SER A 2 6.43 12.80 26.36
N LEU A 3 7.09 11.97 27.19
CA LEU A 3 7.43 10.59 26.82
C LEU A 3 6.21 9.65 26.75
N ALA A 4 5.24 9.83 27.65
CA ALA A 4 3.99 9.07 27.65
C ALA A 4 3.10 9.42 26.43
N LEU A 5 3.08 10.69 26.04
CA LEU A 5 2.42 11.14 24.80
C LEU A 5 3.10 10.52 23.57
N GLY A 6 4.43 10.52 23.51
CA GLY A 6 5.18 9.89 22.41
C GLY A 6 4.91 8.39 22.27
N LEU A 7 4.86 7.66 23.39
CA LEU A 7 4.49 6.24 23.42
C LEU A 7 3.03 6.02 22.98
N PHE A 8 2.11 6.86 23.42
CA PHE A 8 0.71 6.78 23.04
C PHE A 8 0.51 7.00 21.53
N PHE A 9 1.18 7.98 20.93
CA PHE A 9 1.17 8.18 19.48
C PHE A 9 1.80 7.03 18.70
N LEU A 10 2.86 6.42 19.23
CA LEU A 10 3.51 5.26 18.61
C LEU A 10 2.61 4.02 18.65
N VAL A 11 1.92 3.79 19.76
CA VAL A 11 0.93 2.70 19.90
C VAL A 11 -0.27 2.94 18.99
N LEU A 12 -0.81 4.16 18.94
CA LEU A 12 -1.87 4.53 18.01
C LEU A 12 -1.44 4.34 16.55
N TYR A 13 -0.21 4.69 16.20
CA TYR A 13 0.35 4.49 14.87
C TYR A 13 0.41 2.99 14.52
N LEU A 14 1.00 2.18 15.40
CA LEU A 14 1.05 0.72 15.20
C LEU A 14 -0.34 0.12 15.08
N TRP A 15 -1.30 0.60 15.87
CA TRP A 15 -2.70 0.17 15.78
C TRP A 15 -3.34 0.56 14.45
N VAL A 16 -3.34 1.84 14.10
CA VAL A 16 -4.02 2.34 12.88
C VAL A 16 -3.44 1.68 11.63
N PHE A 17 -2.12 1.57 11.50
CA PHE A 17 -1.50 1.04 10.28
C PHE A 17 -1.46 -0.50 10.19
N ASN A 18 -1.47 -1.23 11.31
CA ASN A 18 -1.63 -2.69 11.25
C ASN A 18 -3.08 -3.11 10.94
N LEU A 19 -4.07 -2.28 11.27
CA LEU A 19 -5.49 -2.60 11.10
C LEU A 19 -6.13 -2.08 9.80
N VAL A 20 -5.41 -1.32 8.95
CA VAL A 20 -5.92 -1.02 7.60
C VAL A 20 -5.79 -2.28 6.76
N ASP A 21 -6.85 -3.05 6.80
CA ASP A 21 -7.09 -4.17 5.91
C ASP A 21 -7.70 -3.60 4.63
N TYR A 22 -6.96 -3.64 3.52
CA TYR A 22 -7.45 -3.14 2.23
C TYR A 22 -8.48 -4.09 1.58
N GLY A 23 -9.03 -5.04 2.35
CA GLY A 23 -9.97 -6.05 1.88
C GLY A 23 -9.31 -7.11 1.00
N LEU A 24 -7.99 -7.20 1.07
CA LEU A 24 -7.15 -8.16 0.34
C LEU A 24 -6.77 -9.37 1.22
N ASP A 25 -6.94 -9.29 2.54
CA ASP A 25 -6.60 -10.40 3.43
C ASP A 25 -7.45 -11.65 3.12
N GLY A 26 -6.77 -12.78 2.93
CA GLY A 26 -7.39 -14.05 2.55
C GLY A 26 -7.89 -14.16 1.10
N ALA A 27 -7.69 -13.15 0.25
CA ALA A 27 -8.06 -13.24 -1.16
C ALA A 27 -7.01 -13.99 -1.99
N SER A 28 -7.46 -14.91 -2.83
CA SER A 28 -6.64 -15.64 -3.79
C SER A 28 -6.57 -14.93 -5.14
N VAL A 29 -5.52 -15.23 -5.90
CA VAL A 29 -5.42 -14.83 -7.31
C VAL A 29 -6.34 -15.73 -8.12
N GLU A 30 -7.24 -15.11 -8.87
CA GLU A 30 -8.18 -15.77 -9.76
C GLU A 30 -7.93 -15.29 -11.20
N SER A 31 -8.26 -16.14 -12.17
CA SER A 31 -8.17 -15.81 -13.59
C SER A 31 -9.56 -15.67 -14.17
N LEU A 32 -9.79 -14.59 -14.91
CA LEU A 32 -11.02 -14.31 -15.64
C LEU A 32 -10.67 -14.12 -17.12
N THR A 33 -11.32 -14.85 -18.01
CA THR A 33 -11.18 -14.60 -19.46
C THR A 33 -12.50 -14.07 -19.97
N GLY A 34 -12.48 -12.92 -20.66
CA GLY A 34 -13.70 -12.31 -21.10
C GLY A 34 -13.50 -11.15 -22.05
N LYS A 35 -14.61 -10.71 -22.64
CA LYS A 35 -14.62 -9.60 -23.58
C LYS A 35 -14.62 -8.28 -22.81
N VAL A 36 -13.71 -7.39 -23.15
CA VAL A 36 -13.67 -6.06 -22.55
C VAL A 36 -14.74 -5.18 -23.18
N LEU A 37 -15.66 -4.67 -22.37
CA LEU A 37 -16.73 -3.79 -22.84
C LEU A 37 -16.42 -2.33 -22.62
N TYR A 38 -15.66 -2.02 -21.56
CA TYR A 38 -15.35 -0.65 -21.19
C TYR A 38 -14.02 -0.58 -20.43
N VAL A 39 -13.24 0.46 -20.72
CA VAL A 39 -11.96 0.76 -20.06
C VAL A 39 -12.01 2.20 -19.56
N ASP A 40 -11.61 2.42 -18.32
CA ASP A 40 -11.44 3.75 -17.73
C ASP A 40 -10.21 3.77 -16.80
N ARG A 41 -9.80 4.95 -16.35
CA ARG A 41 -8.70 5.16 -15.41
C ARG A 41 -8.86 4.38 -14.10
N GLY A 42 -10.10 4.08 -13.72
CA GLY A 42 -10.41 3.31 -12.50
C GLY A 42 -10.47 1.80 -12.69
N GLY A 43 -10.41 1.28 -13.92
CA GLY A 43 -10.53 -0.15 -14.18
C GLY A 43 -11.20 -0.53 -15.49
N VAL A 44 -11.60 -1.79 -15.59
CA VAL A 44 -12.15 -2.44 -16.79
C VAL A 44 -13.44 -3.18 -16.46
N LEU A 45 -14.41 -3.08 -17.35
CA LEU A 45 -15.62 -3.91 -17.33
C LEU A 45 -15.44 -5.05 -18.33
N VAL A 46 -15.59 -6.27 -17.83
CA VAL A 46 -15.37 -7.50 -18.59
C VAL A 46 -16.66 -8.32 -18.54
N GLU A 47 -17.08 -8.83 -19.70
CA GLU A 47 -18.10 -9.86 -19.81
C GLU A 47 -17.39 -11.20 -19.86
N ASP A 48 -17.60 -12.02 -18.83
CA ASP A 48 -17.02 -13.34 -18.70
C ASP A 48 -17.46 -14.25 -19.86
N ALA A 49 -16.49 -14.91 -20.50
CA ALA A 49 -16.76 -15.80 -21.63
C ALA A 49 -17.50 -17.09 -21.22
N ASP A 50 -17.31 -17.56 -19.99
CA ASP A 50 -17.87 -18.82 -19.50
C ASP A 50 -19.25 -18.62 -18.88
N SER A 51 -19.42 -17.58 -18.06
CA SER A 51 -20.66 -17.33 -17.32
C SER A 51 -21.58 -16.30 -17.99
N GLY A 52 -21.04 -15.43 -18.86
CA GLY A 52 -21.75 -14.26 -19.38
C GLY A 52 -22.00 -13.17 -18.32
N GLU A 53 -21.42 -13.30 -17.12
CA GLU A 53 -21.56 -12.28 -16.08
C GLU A 53 -20.67 -11.06 -16.36
N TYR A 54 -21.17 -9.91 -15.91
CA TYR A 54 -20.45 -8.64 -16.03
C TYR A 54 -19.64 -8.39 -14.76
N THR A 55 -18.32 -8.48 -14.88
CA THR A 55 -17.39 -8.28 -13.77
C THR A 55 -16.60 -6.99 -13.97
N ARG A 56 -16.58 -6.14 -12.95
CA ARG A 56 -15.79 -4.90 -12.96
C ARG A 56 -14.49 -5.09 -12.19
N LEU A 57 -13.39 -5.12 -12.91
CA LEU A 57 -12.05 -5.16 -12.35
C LEU A 57 -11.52 -3.74 -12.14
N LYS A 58 -10.98 -3.46 -10.97
CA LYS A 58 -10.48 -2.14 -10.55
C LYS A 58 -8.98 -2.05 -10.77
N ALA A 59 -8.54 -1.01 -11.46
CA ALA A 59 -7.13 -0.66 -11.57
C ALA A 59 -6.74 0.17 -10.34
N ILE A 60 -6.07 -0.46 -9.37
CA ILE A 60 -5.67 0.19 -8.13
C ILE A 60 -4.23 0.69 -8.26
N ARG A 61 -4.04 1.99 -8.05
CA ARG A 61 -2.72 2.62 -8.11
C ARG A 61 -1.77 1.96 -7.10
N GLY A 62 -0.69 1.43 -7.61
CA GLY A 62 0.35 0.76 -6.83
C GLY A 62 0.18 -0.75 -6.68
N ILE A 63 -0.91 -1.33 -7.21
CA ILE A 63 -1.10 -2.78 -7.32
C ILE A 63 -0.90 -3.21 -8.77
N SER A 64 -1.54 -2.53 -9.73
CA SER A 64 -1.36 -2.78 -11.15
C SER A 64 -1.16 -1.49 -11.93
N TYR A 65 -0.48 -1.62 -13.07
CA TYR A 65 -0.37 -0.57 -14.06
C TYR A 65 -0.87 -1.09 -15.41
N LEU A 66 -1.84 -0.37 -15.96
CA LEU A 66 -2.29 -0.58 -17.34
C LEU A 66 -1.24 0.07 -18.24
N ASN A 67 -0.51 -0.72 -19.02
CA ASN A 67 0.50 -0.22 -19.96
C ASN A 67 -0.04 -0.15 -21.40
N ALA A 68 -1.28 -0.59 -21.61
CA ALA A 68 -1.93 -0.59 -22.91
C ALA A 68 -2.87 0.60 -23.07
N ASP A 69 -2.92 1.14 -24.29
CA ASP A 69 -3.99 2.05 -24.69
C ASP A 69 -5.34 1.34 -24.55
N ALA A 70 -6.31 2.02 -23.96
CA ALA A 70 -7.67 1.51 -23.75
C ALA A 70 -8.27 0.91 -25.02
N ASP A 71 -7.95 1.49 -26.18
CA ASP A 71 -8.41 1.08 -27.50
C ASP A 71 -7.90 -0.31 -27.91
N ARG A 72 -6.78 -0.80 -27.36
CA ARG A 72 -6.27 -2.15 -27.63
C ARG A 72 -7.02 -3.24 -26.87
N LEU A 73 -7.61 -2.89 -25.74
CA LEU A 73 -8.34 -3.84 -24.91
C LEU A 73 -9.81 -3.90 -25.31
N LEU A 74 -10.40 -2.75 -25.66
CA LEU A 74 -11.83 -2.61 -25.90
C LEU A 74 -12.31 -3.53 -27.04
N GLY A 75 -13.33 -4.33 -26.77
CA GLY A 75 -13.95 -5.24 -27.73
C GLY A 75 -13.21 -6.56 -27.94
N HIS A 76 -12.01 -6.73 -27.39
CA HIS A 76 -11.22 -7.96 -27.48
C HIS A 76 -11.45 -8.87 -26.27
N THR A 77 -11.26 -10.18 -26.49
CA THR A 77 -11.22 -11.17 -25.41
C THR A 77 -9.84 -11.17 -24.80
N VAL A 78 -9.75 -10.86 -23.52
CA VAL A 78 -8.50 -10.71 -22.79
C VAL A 78 -8.54 -11.63 -21.57
N THR A 79 -7.42 -12.26 -21.26
CA THR A 79 -7.25 -13.03 -20.02
C THR A 79 -6.70 -12.10 -18.96
N PHE A 80 -7.41 -12.03 -17.84
CA PHE A 80 -7.08 -11.22 -16.68
C PHE A 80 -6.72 -12.12 -15.51
N THR A 81 -5.78 -11.68 -14.70
CA THR A 81 -5.68 -12.15 -13.31
C THR A 81 -6.14 -11.03 -12.39
N HIS A 82 -6.91 -11.39 -11.38
CA HIS A 82 -7.41 -10.46 -10.40
C HIS A 82 -7.32 -11.06 -9.00
N LEU A 83 -7.33 -10.17 -8.01
CA LEU A 83 -7.41 -10.53 -6.61
C LEU A 83 -8.65 -9.85 -6.06
N ARG A 84 -9.71 -10.63 -5.88
CA ARG A 84 -11.06 -10.13 -5.61
C ARG A 84 -11.52 -9.19 -6.73
N ASP A 85 -11.58 -7.88 -6.52
CA ASP A 85 -11.91 -6.92 -7.58
C ASP A 85 -10.67 -6.27 -8.19
N ALA A 86 -9.49 -6.45 -7.61
CA ALA A 86 -8.29 -5.73 -8.01
C ALA A 86 -7.63 -6.41 -9.22
N LEU A 87 -7.49 -5.67 -10.31
CA LEU A 87 -6.75 -6.12 -11.48
C LEU A 87 -5.27 -6.32 -11.12
N LEU A 88 -4.68 -7.46 -11.50
CA LEU A 88 -3.25 -7.73 -11.37
C LEU A 88 -2.58 -7.66 -12.74
N THR A 89 -2.77 -8.69 -13.58
CA THR A 89 -2.20 -8.76 -14.93
C THR A 89 -3.29 -8.92 -15.98
N CYS A 90 -2.97 -8.55 -17.21
CA CYS A 90 -3.82 -8.81 -18.36
C CYS A 90 -2.97 -9.18 -19.58
N THR A 91 -3.43 -10.17 -20.33
CA THR A 91 -2.75 -10.72 -21.51
C THR A 91 -3.73 -10.86 -22.65
N LEU A 92 -3.36 -10.34 -23.82
CA LEU A 92 -4.07 -10.53 -25.08
C LEU A 92 -3.13 -11.26 -26.04
N ASP A 93 -3.53 -12.44 -26.53
CA ASP A 93 -2.72 -13.25 -27.45
C ASP A 93 -1.26 -13.43 -26.98
N ASP A 94 -1.07 -13.84 -25.72
CA ASP A 94 0.23 -13.99 -25.04
C ASP A 94 1.07 -12.70 -24.89
N GLN A 95 0.55 -11.53 -25.28
CA GLN A 95 1.20 -10.25 -25.03
C GLN A 95 0.72 -9.64 -23.70
N PRO A 96 1.63 -9.37 -22.74
CA PRO A 96 1.27 -8.73 -21.49
C PRO A 96 0.95 -7.25 -21.73
N LEU A 97 -0.30 -6.87 -21.48
CA LEU A 97 -0.82 -5.51 -21.65
C LEU A 97 -0.92 -4.77 -20.31
N CYS A 98 -1.04 -5.50 -19.20
CA CYS A 98 -1.07 -4.97 -17.85
C CYS A 98 -0.09 -5.74 -16.98
N ASN A 99 0.68 -5.02 -16.17
CA ASN A 99 1.67 -5.63 -15.28
C ASN A 99 1.34 -5.34 -13.82
N ALA A 100 1.41 -6.39 -13.00
CA ALA A 100 1.22 -6.30 -11.56
C ALA A 100 2.51 -5.82 -10.89
N GLN A 101 2.39 -5.06 -9.80
CA GLN A 101 3.51 -4.69 -8.92
C GLN A 101 3.65 -5.64 -7.73
N CYS A 102 2.76 -6.62 -7.60
CA CYS A 102 2.73 -7.62 -6.54
C CYS A 102 2.16 -8.94 -7.07
N ALA A 103 2.60 -10.07 -6.51
CA ALA A 103 2.19 -11.40 -6.93
C ALA A 103 1.16 -12.05 -5.99
N SER A 104 0.92 -11.47 -4.81
CA SER A 104 -0.02 -12.00 -3.81
C SER A 104 -0.70 -10.91 -3.00
N ALA A 105 -1.83 -11.24 -2.35
CA ALA A 105 -2.54 -10.36 -1.42
C ALA A 105 -1.59 -9.74 -0.38
N MET A 106 -0.76 -10.57 0.26
CA MET A 106 0.21 -10.16 1.28
C MET A 106 1.21 -9.15 0.73
N GLU A 107 1.76 -9.40 -0.45
CA GLU A 107 2.75 -8.51 -1.06
C GLU A 107 2.13 -7.18 -1.51
N CYS A 108 0.89 -7.21 -2.03
CA CYS A 108 0.15 -5.99 -2.36
C CYS A 108 -0.18 -5.16 -1.10
N LEU A 109 -0.55 -5.83 0.00
CA LEU A 109 -0.80 -5.19 1.31
C LEU A 109 0.48 -4.56 1.86
N ASP A 110 1.61 -5.27 1.81
CA ASP A 110 2.88 -4.79 2.34
C ASP A 110 3.42 -3.61 1.52
N SER A 111 3.37 -3.70 0.19
CA SER A 111 3.75 -2.59 -0.70
C SER A 111 2.90 -1.33 -0.49
N ARG A 112 1.59 -1.52 -0.23
CA ARG A 112 0.69 -0.41 0.13
C ARG A 112 1.05 0.19 1.49
N ARG A 113 1.31 -0.65 2.50
CA ARG A 113 1.76 -0.18 3.82
C ARG A 113 3.06 0.60 3.73
N GLU A 114 4.04 0.16 2.96
CA GLU A 114 5.30 0.90 2.79
C GLU A 114 5.07 2.28 2.14
N ARG A 115 4.30 2.34 1.05
CA ARG A 115 4.01 3.59 0.34
C ARG A 115 3.14 4.58 1.13
N GLU A 116 2.17 4.08 1.88
CA GLU A 116 1.26 4.92 2.66
C GLU A 116 1.77 5.19 4.07
N SER A 117 2.84 4.52 4.52
CA SER A 117 3.43 4.78 5.83
C SER A 117 4.01 6.21 5.89
N PRO A 118 3.50 7.11 6.76
CA PRO A 118 4.16 8.37 7.08
C PRO A 118 5.36 8.13 8.03
N SER A 119 5.97 6.94 7.94
CA SER A 119 7.03 6.44 8.81
C SER A 119 8.23 7.39 8.83
N GLY A 120 8.54 8.03 7.70
CA GLY A 120 9.57 9.07 7.61
C GLY A 120 9.29 10.30 8.50
N MET A 121 8.04 10.74 8.59
CA MET A 121 7.67 11.93 9.36
C MET A 121 7.67 11.66 10.87
N LEU A 122 7.18 10.47 11.27
CA LEU A 122 7.18 10.03 12.66
C LEU A 122 8.57 9.68 13.18
N GLY A 123 9.41 9.06 12.35
CA GLY A 123 10.81 8.79 12.68
C GLY A 123 11.59 10.06 13.01
N MET A 124 11.39 11.15 12.23
CA MET A 124 12.01 12.45 12.51
C MET A 124 11.48 13.09 13.80
N ALA A 125 10.17 13.00 14.08
CA ALA A 125 9.58 13.55 15.30
C ALA A 125 10.09 12.83 16.56
N PHE A 126 10.25 11.51 16.50
CA PHE A 126 10.77 10.72 17.61
C PHE A 126 12.28 10.96 17.79
N GLY A 127 13.04 10.99 16.69
CA GLY A 127 14.48 11.27 16.70
C GLY A 127 14.82 12.64 17.28
N SER A 128 14.13 13.70 16.86
CA SER A 128 14.34 15.06 17.39
C SER A 128 14.02 15.16 18.89
N SER A 129 12.98 14.45 19.35
CA SER A 129 12.63 14.39 20.77
C SER A 129 13.71 13.73 21.62
N LEU A 130 14.32 12.64 21.14
CA LEU A 130 15.44 11.96 21.80
C LEU A 130 16.70 12.83 21.87
N VAL A 131 17.02 13.55 20.78
CA VAL A 131 18.16 14.49 20.75
C VAL A 131 17.95 15.61 21.76
N CYS A 132 16.76 16.22 21.79
CA CYS A 132 16.42 17.26 22.77
C CYS A 132 16.50 16.74 24.21
N PHE A 133 16.04 15.51 24.47
CA PHE A 133 16.13 14.88 25.79
C PHE A 133 17.58 14.59 26.20
N GLY A 134 18.40 14.07 25.28
CA GLY A 134 19.83 13.83 25.48
C GLY A 134 20.60 15.12 25.78
N LEU A 135 20.32 16.20 25.05
CA LEU A 135 20.89 17.52 25.29
C LEU A 135 20.47 18.10 26.64
N HIS A 136 19.19 17.97 27.02
CA HIS A 136 18.71 18.40 28.33
C HIS A 136 19.35 17.61 29.48
N TRP A 137 19.51 16.30 29.33
CA TRP A 137 20.13 15.45 30.34
C TRP A 137 21.64 15.72 30.46
N ALA A 138 22.34 15.92 29.34
CA ALA A 138 23.74 16.31 29.33
C ALA A 138 23.96 17.69 29.97
N ARG A 139 23.07 18.67 29.70
CA ARG A 139 23.08 19.98 30.39
C ARG A 139 22.85 19.85 31.89
N ARG A 140 21.88 19.03 32.33
CA ARG A 140 21.65 18.79 33.76
C ARG A 140 22.87 18.16 34.45
N ARG A 141 23.56 17.22 33.78
CA ARG A 141 24.78 16.60 34.35
C ARG A 141 25.97 17.55 34.40
N ARG A 142 26.08 18.51 33.48
CA ARG A 142 27.06 19.61 33.56
C ARG A 142 26.70 20.69 34.57
N ALA A 143 25.42 20.80 34.94
CA ALA A 143 24.91 21.77 35.90
C ALA A 143 24.94 21.28 37.37
N VAL A 144 25.49 20.09 37.66
CA VAL A 144 25.92 19.78 39.03
C VAL A 144 27.13 20.68 39.30
N PRO A 145 27.02 21.69 40.19
CA PRO A 145 28.17 22.49 40.54
C PRO A 145 29.18 21.56 41.20
N ARG A 146 30.44 21.67 40.78
CA ARG A 146 31.59 21.26 41.59
C ARG A 146 31.39 21.95 42.93
N ALA A 147 30.86 21.23 43.92
CA ALA A 147 30.85 21.69 45.30
C ALA A 147 32.32 21.95 45.64
N GLY A 148 32.61 23.22 45.95
CA GLY A 148 33.95 23.69 46.28
C GLY A 148 34.53 22.87 47.41
N ILE A 149 35.78 22.47 47.23
CA ILE A 149 36.67 22.04 48.31
C ILE A 149 37.06 23.32 49.04
N PHE A 150 36.54 23.51 50.25
CA PHE A 150 37.16 24.23 51.36
C PHE A 150 36.59 23.68 52.67
#